data_AF-A0A0F9RUU6-F1
#
_entry.id   AF-A0A0F9RUU6-F1
#
_cell.length_a   1.000
_cell.length_b   1.000
_cell.length_c   1.000
_cell.angle_alpha   90.00
_cell.angle_beta   90.00
_cell.angle_gamma   90.00
#
_symmetry.space_group_name_H-M   'P 1'
#
loop_
_entity.id
_entity.type
_entity.pdbx_description
1 polymer ?
#
loop_
_entity_poly.entity_id
_entity_poly.type
_entity_poly.pdbx_seq_one_letter_code
_entity_poly.pdbx_strand_id
1 'polypeptide(L)'
;MTLLRILLPLVFLVSFAGLSAAQNTTENTVGIQPGKQSLADILARQRGEEVPFGAQIPLPIEEEAPPISSQLGTLGGASDADLWRDIRADTGSSMSASIRGPAPTVLMQESGIWWLDFRRGPL
;
A
#
# COMPACT_ATOMS: atom_id res chain seq x y z
N MET A 1 40.48 -30.26 -26.01
CA MET A 1 40.14 -28.82 -26.14
C MET A 1 38.79 -28.56 -26.80
N THR A 2 38.23 -29.48 -27.58
CA THR A 2 36.88 -29.38 -28.18
C THR A 2 35.76 -29.55 -27.14
N LEU A 3 35.93 -30.46 -26.19
CA LEU A 3 34.94 -30.74 -25.14
C LEU A 3 34.76 -29.55 -24.17
N LEU A 4 35.85 -28.86 -23.79
CA LEU A 4 35.81 -27.66 -22.95
C LEU A 4 35.10 -26.47 -23.64
N ARG A 5 35.23 -26.36 -24.97
CA ARG A 5 34.57 -25.32 -25.78
C ARG A 5 33.05 -25.51 -25.90
N ILE A 6 32.57 -26.73 -25.73
CA ILE A 6 31.13 -27.06 -25.76
C ILE A 6 30.54 -26.99 -24.34
N LEU A 7 31.32 -27.40 -23.33
CA LEU A 7 30.85 -27.44 -21.95
C LEU A 7 30.69 -26.04 -21.32
N LEU A 8 31.58 -25.09 -21.63
CA LEU A 8 31.52 -23.73 -21.10
C LEU A 8 30.22 -22.97 -21.49
N PRO A 9 29.79 -22.92 -22.77
CA PRO A 9 28.53 -22.26 -23.13
C PRO A 9 27.30 -23.02 -22.62
N LEU A 10 27.37 -24.36 -22.53
CA LEU A 10 26.29 -25.18 -21.97
C LEU A 10 26.03 -24.85 -20.50
N VAL A 11 27.09 -24.75 -19.69
CA VAL A 11 26.98 -24.36 -18.27
C VAL A 11 26.44 -22.94 -18.15
N PHE A 12 26.90 -22.01 -19.00
CA PHE A 12 26.41 -20.62 -18.99
C PHE A 12 24.92 -20.50 -19.36
N LEU A 13 24.43 -21.31 -20.31
CA LEU A 13 23.01 -21.38 -20.68
C LEU A 13 22.15 -22.00 -19.56
N VAL A 14 22.65 -23.04 -18.88
CA VAL A 14 21.91 -23.69 -17.78
C VAL A 14 21.84 -22.78 -16.55
N SER A 15 22.85 -21.94 -16.30
CA SER A 15 22.83 -20.97 -15.19
C SER A 15 21.69 -19.94 -15.28
N PHE A 16 21.16 -19.65 -16.48
CA PHE A 16 20.00 -18.74 -16.64
C PHE A 16 18.64 -19.46 -16.60
N ALA A 17 18.61 -20.79 -16.78
CA ALA A 17 17.35 -21.55 -16.78
C ALA A 17 16.68 -21.64 -15.39
N GLY A 18 17.43 -21.36 -14.31
CA GLY A 18 16.92 -21.39 -12.93
C GLY A 18 16.27 -20.10 -12.44
N LEU A 19 16.30 -18.99 -13.19
CA LEU A 19 15.73 -17.71 -12.74
C LEU A 19 14.20 -17.61 -12.89
N SER A 20 13.54 -18.63 -13.47
CA SER A 20 12.07 -18.68 -13.55
C SER A 20 11.44 -19.37 -12.33
N ALA A 21 11.93 -19.04 -11.13
CA ALA A 21 11.17 -19.34 -9.92
C ALA A 21 9.96 -18.39 -9.89
N ALA A 22 8.81 -18.89 -10.33
CA ALA A 22 7.54 -18.26 -9.99
C ALA A 22 7.49 -18.18 -8.47
N GLN A 23 7.44 -16.96 -7.93
CA GLN A 23 7.24 -16.77 -6.50
C GLN A 23 5.88 -17.38 -6.18
N ASN A 24 5.86 -18.47 -5.42
CA ASN A 24 4.65 -18.88 -4.74
C ASN A 24 4.28 -17.71 -3.84
N THR A 25 3.29 -16.92 -4.27
CA THR A 25 2.50 -16.14 -3.33
C THR A 25 1.90 -17.18 -2.41
N THR A 26 2.54 -17.44 -1.27
CA THR A 26 1.79 -17.84 -0.08
C THR A 26 0.55 -16.99 -0.12
N GLU A 27 -0.63 -17.59 -0.21
CA GLU A 27 -1.87 -16.87 -0.01
C GLU A 27 -1.71 -16.18 1.33
N ASN A 28 -1.24 -14.93 1.27
CA ASN A 28 -1.33 -14.03 2.38
C ASN A 28 -2.83 -14.01 2.55
N THR A 29 -3.31 -14.70 3.59
CA THR A 29 -4.63 -14.48 4.13
C THR A 29 -4.78 -12.98 4.05
N VAL A 30 -5.66 -12.52 3.16
CA VAL A 30 -5.79 -11.11 2.83
C VAL A 30 -6.34 -10.50 4.10
N GLY A 31 -5.44 -10.20 5.04
CA GLY A 31 -5.72 -9.30 6.13
C GLY A 31 -6.25 -8.08 5.42
N ILE A 32 -7.47 -7.71 5.78
CA ILE A 32 -8.12 -6.49 5.31
C ILE A 32 -7.24 -5.36 5.84
N GLN A 33 -6.14 -5.14 5.15
CA GLN A 33 -5.16 -4.13 5.46
C GLN A 33 -5.48 -2.96 4.56
N PRO A 34 -5.45 -1.76 5.12
CA PRO A 34 -5.68 -0.57 4.35
C PRO A 34 -4.66 -0.49 3.19
N GLY A 35 -5.15 -0.23 1.98
CA GLY A 35 -4.32 -0.20 0.76
C GLY A 35 -4.01 -1.56 0.11
N LYS A 36 -4.31 -2.71 0.76
CA LYS A 36 -4.18 -4.05 0.16
C LYS A 36 -5.50 -4.52 -0.44
N GLN A 37 -5.91 -3.88 -1.53
CA GLN A 37 -7.12 -4.24 -2.25
C GLN A 37 -6.94 -5.57 -3.02
N SER A 38 -7.85 -6.52 -2.85
CA SER A 38 -7.82 -7.76 -3.65
C SER A 38 -8.52 -7.59 -5.00
N LEU A 39 -8.21 -8.48 -5.96
CA LEU A 39 -8.91 -8.54 -7.24
C LEU A 39 -10.42 -8.79 -7.04
N ALA A 40 -10.78 -9.65 -6.09
CA ALA A 40 -12.18 -9.94 -5.77
C ALA A 40 -12.92 -8.67 -5.33
N ASP A 41 -12.29 -7.84 -4.48
CA ASP A 41 -12.84 -6.56 -4.04
C ASP A 41 -12.99 -5.57 -5.20
N ILE A 42 -12.03 -5.53 -6.13
CA ILE A 42 -12.11 -4.68 -7.33
C ILE A 42 -13.33 -5.08 -8.16
N LEU A 43 -13.45 -6.36 -8.48
CA LEU A 43 -14.52 -6.88 -9.33
C LEU A 43 -15.89 -6.70 -8.67
N ALA A 44 -15.98 -6.87 -7.35
CA ALA A 44 -17.21 -6.61 -6.59
C ALA A 44 -17.67 -5.16 -6.70
N ARG A 45 -16.76 -4.18 -6.53
CA ARG A 45 -17.12 -2.76 -6.74
C ARG A 45 -17.49 -2.44 -8.18
N GLN A 46 -16.84 -3.08 -9.16
CA GLN A 46 -17.22 -2.95 -10.58
C GLN A 46 -18.63 -3.46 -10.86
N ARG A 47 -19.12 -4.45 -10.10
CA ARG A 47 -20.51 -4.93 -10.15
C ARG A 47 -21.49 -4.05 -9.38
N GLY A 48 -21.02 -3.02 -8.67
CA GLY A 48 -21.83 -2.15 -7.83
C GLY A 48 -22.10 -2.69 -6.43
N GLU A 49 -21.38 -3.72 -5.98
CA GLU A 49 -21.48 -4.23 -4.61
C GLU A 49 -20.83 -3.27 -3.61
N GLU A 50 -21.43 -3.14 -2.43
CA GLU A 50 -20.85 -2.37 -1.32
C GLU A 50 -19.70 -3.15 -0.70
N VAL A 51 -18.47 -2.82 -1.11
CA VAL A 51 -17.25 -3.36 -0.50
C VAL A 51 -16.52 -2.23 0.24
N PRO A 52 -16.25 -2.40 1.55
CA PRO A 52 -15.51 -1.43 2.34
C PRO A 52 -14.23 -0.99 1.62
N PHE A 53 -14.01 0.32 1.56
CA PHE A 53 -12.81 0.89 0.95
C PHE A 53 -12.48 2.20 1.64
N GLY A 54 -11.21 2.39 1.97
CA GLY A 54 -10.84 3.59 2.69
C GLY A 54 -11.04 3.40 4.19
N ALA A 55 -11.56 4.40 4.88
CA ALA A 55 -11.57 4.48 6.34
C ALA A 55 -12.44 3.45 7.07
N GLN A 56 -13.33 2.74 6.39
CA GLN A 56 -14.06 1.61 6.99
C GLN A 56 -13.13 0.42 7.28
N ILE A 57 -11.91 0.42 6.73
CA ILE A 57 -10.90 -0.59 7.01
C ILE A 57 -10.05 -0.13 8.21
N PRO A 58 -9.99 -0.90 9.31
CA PRO A 58 -9.19 -0.58 10.48
C PRO A 58 -7.72 -0.30 10.14
N LEU A 59 -7.07 0.57 10.93
CA LEU A 59 -5.63 0.75 10.85
C LEU A 59 -4.90 -0.53 11.30
N PRO A 60 -3.70 -0.81 10.76
CA PRO A 60 -2.90 -1.93 11.23
C PRO A 60 -2.51 -1.75 12.69
N ILE A 61 -2.49 -2.85 13.45
CA ILE A 61 -2.13 -2.84 14.87
C ILE A 61 -0.61 -2.65 15.00
N GLU A 62 -0.16 -1.77 15.90
CA GLU A 62 1.27 -1.47 16.10
C GLU A 62 2.10 -2.72 16.46
N GLU A 63 1.51 -3.68 17.18
CA GLU A 63 2.18 -4.93 17.57
C GLU A 63 2.50 -5.86 16.38
N GLU A 64 1.85 -5.68 15.22
CA GLU A 64 2.15 -6.47 14.01
C GLU A 64 3.33 -5.90 13.20
N ALA A 65 3.85 -4.72 13.58
CA ALA A 65 4.88 -4.01 12.84
C ALA A 65 6.29 -4.54 13.17
N PRO A 66 7.18 -4.72 12.17
CA PRO A 66 8.57 -5.07 12.44
C PRO A 66 9.25 -4.01 13.32
N PRO A 67 9.98 -4.41 14.38
CA PRO A 67 10.60 -3.48 15.30
C PRO A 67 11.63 -2.62 14.55
N ILE A 68 11.79 -1.37 14.98
CA ILE A 68 12.72 -0.40 14.36
C ILE A 68 14.18 -0.92 14.29
N SER A 69 14.56 -1.83 15.19
CA SER A 69 15.88 -2.46 15.22
C SER A 69 16.08 -3.54 14.16
N SER A 70 15.03 -3.96 13.45
CA SER A 70 15.13 -4.96 12.38
C SER A 70 15.61 -4.36 11.07
N GLN A 71 16.10 -5.21 10.15
CA GLN A 71 16.63 -4.79 8.85
C GLN A 71 15.63 -3.98 8.00
N LEU A 72 14.33 -4.23 8.17
CA LEU A 72 13.22 -3.50 7.55
C LEU A 72 12.25 -2.97 8.63
N GLY A 73 12.83 -2.48 9.73
CA GLY A 73 12.06 -1.94 10.85
C GLY A 73 11.18 -0.76 10.46
N THR A 74 10.05 -0.63 11.16
CA THR A 74 9.04 0.40 10.90
C THR A 74 8.85 1.28 12.14
N LEU A 75 8.41 2.52 11.93
CA LEU A 75 8.10 3.48 12.99
C LEU A 75 6.63 3.35 13.45
N GLY A 76 6.16 2.11 13.61
CA GLY A 76 4.76 1.79 13.94
C GLY A 76 4.08 0.95 12.86
N GLY A 77 2.85 0.50 13.14
CA GLY A 77 2.10 -0.42 12.27
C GLY A 77 1.37 0.25 11.10
N ALA A 78 0.92 1.50 11.27
CA ALA A 78 0.22 2.24 10.24
C ALA A 78 1.20 2.97 9.31
N SER A 79 0.95 2.93 8.01
CA SER A 79 1.69 3.76 7.05
C SER A 79 1.15 5.20 7.04
N ASP A 80 1.95 6.15 6.53
CA ASP A 80 1.49 7.54 6.35
C ASP A 80 0.19 7.62 5.53
N ALA A 81 0.04 6.76 4.52
CA ALA A 81 -1.18 6.71 3.70
C ALA A 81 -2.41 6.28 4.52
N ASP A 82 -2.24 5.36 5.47
CA ASP A 82 -3.31 4.88 6.35
C ASP A 82 -3.75 5.98 7.30
N LEU A 83 -2.78 6.72 7.86
CA LEU A 83 -3.03 7.89 8.71
C LEU A 83 -3.77 8.99 7.95
N TRP A 84 -3.32 9.37 6.74
CA TRP A 84 -3.98 10.41 5.94
C TRP A 84 -5.42 10.08 5.56
N ARG A 85 -5.69 8.80 5.31
CA ARG A 85 -7.02 8.31 4.99
C ARG A 85 -7.95 8.38 6.19
N ASP A 86 -7.45 8.00 7.36
CA ASP A 86 -8.18 8.05 8.62
C ASP A 86 -8.50 9.51 9.02
N ILE A 87 -7.51 10.41 8.88
CA ILE A 87 -7.68 11.85 9.02
C ILE A 87 -8.74 12.40 8.06
N ARG A 88 -8.72 12.00 6.78
CA ARG A 88 -9.68 12.48 5.76
C ARG A 88 -11.11 12.07 6.06
N ALA A 89 -11.29 10.87 6.62
CA ALA A 89 -12.62 10.36 6.93
C ALA A 89 -13.19 10.91 8.24
N ASP A 90 -12.42 11.73 8.97
CA ASP A 90 -12.77 12.21 10.32
C ASP A 90 -13.06 11.04 11.29
N THR A 91 -12.52 9.85 10.96
CA THR A 91 -12.64 8.64 11.77
C THR A 91 -11.46 8.47 12.72
N GLY A 92 -10.42 9.29 12.53
CA GLY A 92 -9.09 8.98 13.03
C GLY A 92 -8.65 9.51 14.38
N SER A 93 -7.68 8.79 14.91
CA SER A 93 -7.06 8.89 16.24
C SER A 93 -6.69 10.33 16.64
N SER A 94 -7.44 10.86 17.61
CA SER A 94 -7.21 12.09 18.40
C SER A 94 -6.21 13.10 17.79
N MET A 95 -6.60 13.74 16.68
CA MET A 95 -5.87 14.90 16.17
C MET A 95 -5.76 15.93 17.31
N SER A 96 -4.54 16.19 17.77
CA SER A 96 -4.30 17.09 18.89
C SER A 96 -3.72 18.39 18.38
N ALA A 97 -4.34 19.49 18.78
CA ALA A 97 -3.87 20.83 18.47
C ALA A 97 -3.45 21.53 19.77
N SER A 98 -2.28 22.17 19.74
CA SER A 98 -1.81 22.99 20.87
C SER A 98 -2.63 24.27 21.03
N ILE A 99 -3.20 24.76 19.94
CA ILE A 99 -4.05 25.95 19.88
C ILE A 99 -5.45 25.61 20.42
N ARG A 100 -5.98 26.46 21.30
CA ARG A 100 -7.32 26.34 21.89
C ARG A 100 -8.33 27.31 21.27
N GLY A 101 -8.10 27.71 20.03
CA GLY A 101 -8.99 28.58 19.25
C GLY A 101 -10.11 27.79 18.55
N PRO A 102 -11.03 28.49 17.87
CA PRO A 102 -11.99 27.83 16.98
C PRO A 102 -11.27 27.12 15.83
N ALA A 103 -11.86 26.01 15.34
CA ALA A 103 -11.33 25.18 14.26
C ALA A 103 -9.88 24.64 14.45
N PRO A 104 -9.45 24.24 15.67
CA PRO A 104 -8.04 23.92 15.93
C PRO A 104 -7.60 22.58 15.30
N THR A 105 -8.56 21.70 15.02
CA THR A 105 -8.37 20.39 14.39
C THR A 105 -8.87 20.36 12.94
N VAL A 106 -9.25 21.51 12.38
CA VAL A 106 -9.75 21.57 11.01
C VAL A 106 -8.57 21.64 10.05
N LEU A 107 -8.46 20.64 9.19
CA LEU A 107 -7.51 20.62 8.09
C LEU A 107 -8.21 21.08 6.82
N MET A 108 -7.69 22.13 6.18
CA MET A 108 -8.13 22.55 4.86
C MET A 108 -7.02 22.32 3.84
N GLN A 109 -7.36 21.62 2.77
CA GLN A 109 -6.48 21.47 1.62
C GLN A 109 -6.53 22.77 0.79
N GLU A 110 -5.40 23.46 0.68
CA GLU A 110 -5.30 24.75 -0.01
C GLU A 110 -4.93 24.58 -1.50
N SER A 111 -4.07 23.62 -1.84
CA SER A 111 -3.57 23.40 -3.20
C SER A 111 -4.15 22.13 -3.87
N GLY A 112 -4.02 22.03 -5.19
CA GLY A 112 -4.50 20.87 -5.96
C GLY A 112 -5.97 20.92 -6.39
N ILE A 113 -6.71 21.97 -6.02
CA ILE A 113 -8.06 22.26 -6.56
C ILE A 113 -8.01 22.35 -8.10
N TRP A 114 -6.95 22.92 -8.66
CA TRP A 114 -6.77 23.01 -10.12
C TRP A 114 -6.79 21.64 -10.82
N TRP A 115 -6.25 20.59 -10.17
CA TRP A 115 -6.26 19.22 -10.72
C TRP A 115 -7.65 18.59 -10.65
N LEU A 116 -8.43 18.93 -9.62
CA LEU A 116 -9.83 18.56 -9.53
C LEU A 116 -10.63 19.21 -10.66
N ASP A 117 -10.40 20.49 -10.92
CA ASP A 117 -11.07 21.24 -12.00
C ASP A 117 -10.66 20.73 -13.38
N PHE A 118 -9.37 20.47 -13.59
CA PHE A 118 -8.86 19.84 -14.82
C PHE A 118 -9.57 18.50 -15.14
N ARG A 119 -9.85 17.67 -14.12
CA ARG A 119 -10.56 16.40 -14.31
C ARG A 119 -12.06 16.53 -14.60
N ARG A 120 -12.66 17.72 -14.44
CA ARG A 120 -14.10 17.95 -14.64
C ARG A 120 -14.50 18.17 -16.11
N GLY A 121 -13.56 18.27 -17.03
CA GLY A 121 -13.85 18.55 -18.45
C GLY A 121 -13.64 20.02 -18.81
N PRO A 122 -13.75 20.37 -20.11
CA PRO A 122 -12.77 21.24 -20.75
C PRO A 122 -12.86 22.67 -20.25
N LEU A 123 -11.72 23.13 -19.70
CA LEU A 123 -11.37 24.54 -19.57
C LEU A 123 -11.61 25.31 -20.88
#